data_AF-A0A927V879-F1
#
_entry.id   AF-A0A927V879-F1
#
_cell.length_a   1.000
_cell.length_b   1.000
_cell.length_c   1.000
_cell.angle_alpha   90.00
_cell.angle_beta   90.00
_cell.angle_gamma   90.00
#
_symmetry.space_group_name_H-M   'P 1'
#
loop_
_entity.id
_entity.type
_entity.pdbx_description
1 polymer ?
#
loop_
_entity_poly.entity_id
_entity_poly.type
_entity_poly.pdbx_seq_one_letter_code
_entity_poly.pdbx_strand_id
1 'polypeptide(L)'
;MAWYDNSCFYHIYPLGMVGAPALNDYGEPVERLNKLLPWIEHIKNIGCNALYIGPLFESVGHGYETTDYKKLDSRLGTNDTLKNFVNECHKAGIKVIFDGVFNHTGRDFFAFKDIQANRENSAYKDWYCNVNFWGNNEYNDGFSYDNWGGYNLLAKLNQKNPAVKDYICDVIRFWVKEFDVDGIRLDAADVLDFDFMKDLRRVANEVKLEFWLMGEVIHGNYARWVNESTLHSVTNYAMHKALYSGHNDHNYFEIAHTVKYLSGMCGNNLKLYNFVDNHDVERINSKLTNKANYNPVHVLMYTMPGVPSIYYGSEFGIEGVKGWGTDAPLRPELNYEEYQEKAKTNPCVKLISALGRIRQETDELNCGEYKELVLTNKQFSFARNHNGSSVIITVNNDESDATMTVQAGNCSEYIGAITRVKVPVQNGCITVSLKANSGEIWRPADKYADGAPRIAVDEPVVVPIVEEDAVPGVETVVEEIATPIVESVVEAEAENTMEPEVAAEETVAPVEEVVVEENVEAEIESAKEKTKVEEEIVEITKEEPKKTVVIPENKSYEEMTVEELQQVILGKMAKNGPVTEYMEKTVYENNHHGSLVNWAKSF
;
A
#
# COMPACT_ATOMS: atom_id res chain seq x y z
N MET A 1 7.67 26.73 0.19
CA MET A 1 7.69 25.25 0.16
C MET A 1 7.09 24.80 1.46
N ALA A 2 6.13 23.89 1.39
CA ALA A 2 5.55 23.31 2.59
C ALA A 2 6.55 22.34 3.23
N TRP A 3 6.40 22.07 4.53
CA TRP A 3 7.33 21.18 5.23
C TRP A 3 7.46 19.79 4.56
N TYR A 4 6.35 19.26 4.03
CA TYR A 4 6.29 17.94 3.38
C TYR A 4 7.00 17.88 2.01
N ASP A 5 7.44 19.00 1.45
CA ASP A 5 8.17 19.04 0.17
C ASP A 5 9.57 18.44 0.31
N ASN A 6 10.17 18.61 1.49
CA ASN A 6 11.51 18.12 1.82
C ASN A 6 11.45 16.98 2.86
N SER A 7 10.30 16.32 2.97
CA SER A 7 10.11 15.29 3.99
C SER A 7 10.63 13.92 3.60
N CYS A 8 11.18 13.24 4.60
CA CYS A 8 11.39 11.81 4.62
C CYS A 8 10.59 11.27 5.80
N PHE A 9 9.62 10.39 5.51
CA PHE A 9 8.75 9.82 6.52
C PHE A 9 9.38 8.59 7.16
N TYR A 10 9.12 8.43 8.46
CA TYR A 10 9.29 7.18 9.18
C TYR A 10 7.91 6.72 9.62
N HIS A 11 7.56 5.46 9.36
CA HIS A 11 6.24 4.89 9.63
C HIS A 11 6.33 3.86 10.75
N ILE A 12 5.60 4.10 11.85
CA ILE A 12 5.53 3.22 13.01
C ILE A 12 4.12 2.61 13.09
N TYR A 13 4.04 1.29 13.28
CA TYR A 13 2.83 0.65 13.79
C TYR A 13 2.97 0.51 15.33
N PRO A 14 2.33 1.40 16.11
CA PRO A 14 2.73 1.60 17.51
C PRO A 14 2.44 0.38 18.39
N LEU A 15 1.29 -0.27 18.25
CA LEU A 15 0.90 -1.44 19.04
C LEU A 15 1.93 -2.58 18.91
N GLY A 16 2.36 -2.87 17.68
CA GLY A 16 3.36 -3.90 17.40
C GLY A 16 4.73 -3.49 17.93
N MET A 17 5.20 -2.29 17.57
CA MET A 17 6.55 -1.83 17.92
C MET A 17 6.82 -1.83 19.43
N VAL A 18 5.81 -1.53 20.26
CA VAL A 18 5.96 -1.47 21.72
C VAL A 18 5.60 -2.78 22.45
N GLY A 19 5.23 -3.83 21.71
CA GLY A 19 4.81 -5.12 22.28
C GLY A 19 3.50 -5.01 23.06
N ALA A 20 2.54 -4.22 22.57
CA ALA A 20 1.22 -4.12 23.19
C ALA A 20 0.45 -5.44 23.07
N PRO A 21 -0.41 -5.80 24.05
CA PRO A 21 -1.29 -6.96 23.93
C PRO A 21 -2.17 -6.88 22.67
N ALA A 22 -2.39 -8.03 22.03
CA ALA A 22 -3.18 -8.10 20.79
C ALA A 22 -4.62 -7.62 20.96
N LEU A 23 -5.21 -7.85 22.14
CA LEU A 23 -6.55 -7.41 22.50
C LEU A 23 -6.48 -6.39 23.64
N ASN A 24 -7.38 -5.41 23.58
CA ASN A 24 -7.61 -4.44 24.64
C ASN A 24 -8.61 -5.02 25.65
N ASP A 25 -8.18 -5.14 26.90
CA ASP A 25 -9.04 -5.54 28.02
C ASP A 25 -9.78 -4.35 28.66
N TYR A 26 -9.55 -3.13 28.14
CA TYR A 26 -10.00 -1.86 28.67
C TYR A 26 -9.60 -1.64 30.14
N GLY A 27 -8.46 -2.24 30.55
CA GLY A 27 -7.86 -2.06 31.86
C GLY A 27 -7.19 -0.70 32.03
N GLU A 28 -6.45 -0.58 33.13
CA GLU A 28 -5.69 0.63 33.44
C GLU A 28 -4.65 0.94 32.35
N PRO A 29 -4.52 2.22 31.92
CA PRO A 29 -3.54 2.60 30.91
C PRO A 29 -2.11 2.20 31.29
N VAL A 30 -1.37 1.66 30.32
CA VAL A 30 0.04 1.32 30.47
C VAL A 30 0.85 2.18 29.52
N GLU A 31 1.80 2.95 30.05
CA GLU A 31 2.57 3.97 29.33
C GLU A 31 3.63 3.42 28.35
N ARG A 32 3.25 2.45 27.51
CA ARG A 32 4.14 1.80 26.53
C ARG A 32 4.61 2.75 25.44
N LEU A 33 3.84 3.79 25.11
CA LEU A 33 4.24 4.77 24.09
C LEU A 33 5.55 5.49 24.46
N ASN A 34 5.88 5.61 25.76
CA ASN A 34 7.16 6.16 26.19
C ASN A 34 8.38 5.35 25.72
N LYS A 35 8.20 4.05 25.39
CA LYS A 35 9.26 3.25 24.75
C LYS A 35 9.70 3.83 23.40
N LEU A 36 8.88 4.66 22.75
CA LEU A 36 9.20 5.31 21.48
C LEU A 36 10.04 6.59 21.63
N LEU A 37 10.15 7.17 22.83
CA LEU A 37 10.89 8.42 23.04
C LEU A 37 12.37 8.34 22.61
N PRO A 38 13.13 7.27 22.93
CA PRO A 38 14.52 7.16 22.48
C PRO A 38 14.66 7.02 20.95
N TRP A 39 13.65 6.48 20.28
CA TRP A 39 13.65 6.33 18.83
C TRP A 39 13.59 7.67 18.08
N ILE A 40 13.13 8.75 18.72
CA ILE A 40 13.06 10.10 18.11
C ILE A 40 14.45 10.54 17.62
N GLU A 41 15.50 10.31 18.41
CA GLU A 41 16.87 10.65 18.01
C GLU A 41 17.35 9.75 16.86
N HIS A 42 17.03 8.46 16.90
CA HIS A 42 17.34 7.53 15.81
C HIS A 42 16.70 7.96 14.48
N ILE A 43 15.40 8.26 14.48
CA ILE A 43 14.64 8.72 13.29
C ILE A 43 15.30 9.96 12.67
N LYS A 44 15.71 10.91 13.51
CA LYS A 44 16.46 12.09 13.06
C LYS A 44 17.81 11.73 12.46
N ASN A 45 18.57 10.84 13.09
CA ASN A 45 19.92 10.46 12.67
C ASN A 45 19.95 9.73 11.33
N ILE A 46 18.91 8.96 11.02
CA ILE A 46 18.72 8.30 9.71
C ILE A 46 18.19 9.27 8.63
N GLY A 47 17.95 10.54 8.97
CA GLY A 47 17.57 11.59 8.03
C GLY A 47 16.06 11.72 7.79
N CYS A 48 15.22 11.15 8.66
CA CYS A 48 13.77 11.37 8.63
C CYS A 48 13.40 12.61 9.44
N ASN A 49 12.39 13.34 8.98
CA ASN A 49 11.90 14.58 9.59
C ASN A 49 10.37 14.63 9.71
N ALA A 50 9.71 13.51 9.37
CA ALA A 50 8.28 13.32 9.54
C ALA A 50 8.01 11.90 10.05
N LEU A 51 7.05 11.76 10.95
CA LEU A 51 6.61 10.52 11.55
C LEU A 51 5.14 10.30 11.17
N TYR A 52 4.87 9.18 10.51
CA TYR A 52 3.54 8.61 10.42
C TYR A 52 3.41 7.54 11.49
N ILE A 53 2.55 7.80 12.46
CA ILE A 53 2.21 6.80 13.48
C ILE A 53 0.84 6.22 13.12
N GLY A 54 0.80 4.89 13.00
CA GLY A 54 -0.40 4.12 12.71
C GLY A 54 -1.48 4.28 13.79
N PRO A 55 -2.50 3.42 13.82
CA PRO A 55 -3.63 3.61 14.73
C PRO A 55 -3.21 3.74 16.20
N LEU A 56 -3.64 4.83 16.83
CA LEU A 56 -3.30 5.22 18.21
C LEU A 56 -4.48 5.21 19.16
N PHE A 57 -5.68 5.43 18.63
CA PHE A 57 -6.88 5.68 19.44
C PHE A 57 -7.50 4.37 19.92
N GLU A 58 -8.28 4.46 20.99
CA GLU A 58 -8.81 3.31 21.69
C GLU A 58 -9.54 2.37 20.73
N SER A 59 -9.17 1.10 20.80
CA SER A 59 -9.62 0.07 19.86
C SER A 59 -9.68 -1.30 20.55
N VAL A 60 -10.32 -2.26 19.90
CA VAL A 60 -10.44 -3.64 20.41
C VAL A 60 -9.16 -4.45 20.18
N GLY A 61 -8.65 -4.43 18.95
CA GLY A 61 -7.64 -5.38 18.49
C GLY A 61 -6.48 -4.67 17.83
N HIS A 62 -6.43 -4.73 16.51
CA HIS A 62 -5.30 -4.25 15.71
C HIS A 62 -5.27 -2.73 15.49
N GLY A 63 -6.16 -1.97 16.14
CA GLY A 63 -6.12 -0.51 16.11
C GLY A 63 -7.16 0.13 15.19
N TYR A 64 -7.70 -0.62 14.22
CA TYR A 64 -8.66 -0.11 13.25
C TYR A 64 -10.12 -0.33 13.69
N GLU A 65 -10.35 -1.13 14.73
CA GLU A 65 -11.65 -1.27 15.40
C GLU A 65 -11.89 -0.13 16.40
N THR A 66 -11.84 1.12 15.94
CA THR A 66 -11.87 2.29 16.85
C THR A 66 -13.13 2.34 17.70
N THR A 67 -12.96 2.55 19.00
CA THR A 67 -14.03 2.62 20.02
C THR A 67 -14.15 4.02 20.62
N ASP A 68 -13.04 4.79 20.66
CA ASP A 68 -13.05 6.21 20.99
C ASP A 68 -11.92 6.96 20.27
N TYR A 69 -12.28 7.86 19.35
CA TYR A 69 -11.32 8.68 18.61
C TYR A 69 -10.62 9.75 19.47
N LYS A 70 -11.09 10.04 20.69
CA LYS A 70 -10.56 11.14 21.53
C LYS A 70 -9.74 10.63 22.72
N LYS A 71 -9.57 9.32 22.84
CA LYS A 71 -8.81 8.67 23.89
C LYS A 71 -7.71 7.81 23.28
N LEU A 72 -6.47 8.02 23.71
CA LEU A 72 -5.36 7.13 23.38
C LEU A 72 -5.68 5.72 23.86
N ASP A 73 -5.34 4.71 23.06
CA ASP A 73 -5.50 3.32 23.43
C ASP A 73 -4.79 3.03 24.77
N SER A 74 -5.52 2.46 25.73
CA SER A 74 -5.04 2.15 27.08
C SER A 74 -3.81 1.23 27.06
N ARG A 75 -3.62 0.44 26.01
CA ARG A 75 -2.42 -0.39 25.86
C ARG A 75 -1.16 0.43 25.59
N LEU A 76 -1.32 1.66 25.08
CA LEU A 76 -0.25 2.60 24.73
C LEU A 76 -0.01 3.67 25.81
N GLY A 77 -1.06 4.10 26.53
CA GLY A 77 -0.94 5.03 27.64
C GLY A 77 -2.12 5.98 27.79
N THR A 78 -1.86 7.21 28.22
CA THR A 78 -2.87 8.28 28.33
C THR A 78 -2.71 9.37 27.26
N ASN A 79 -3.71 10.24 27.13
CA ASN A 79 -3.62 11.42 26.25
C ASN A 79 -2.42 12.32 26.60
N ASP A 80 -2.06 12.46 27.88
CA ASP A 80 -0.88 13.21 28.30
C ASP A 80 0.42 12.58 27.78
N THR A 81 0.47 11.25 27.72
CA THR A 81 1.60 10.51 27.15
C THR A 81 1.74 10.75 25.65
N LEU A 82 0.62 10.72 24.89
CA LEU A 82 0.65 11.07 23.47
C LEU A 82 1.09 12.51 23.25
N LYS A 83 0.55 13.45 24.04
CA LYS A 83 0.90 14.86 23.98
C LYS A 83 2.39 15.10 24.25
N ASN A 84 2.95 14.42 25.25
CA ASN A 84 4.37 14.48 25.54
C ASN A 84 5.20 13.92 24.37
N PHE A 85 4.82 12.77 23.82
CA PHE A 85 5.51 12.16 22.69
C PHE A 85 5.54 13.07 21.46
N VAL A 86 4.41 13.68 21.09
CA VAL A 86 4.35 14.63 19.96
C VAL A 86 5.21 15.86 20.22
N ASN A 87 5.17 16.41 21.44
CA ASN A 87 6.02 17.55 21.81
C ASN A 87 7.53 17.22 21.70
N GLU A 88 7.96 16.04 22.13
CA GLU A 88 9.36 15.61 21.98
C GLU A 88 9.74 15.42 20.49
N CYS A 89 8.83 14.91 19.65
CA CYS A 89 9.04 14.84 18.21
C CYS A 89 9.24 16.25 17.62
N HIS A 90 8.38 17.20 17.97
CA HIS A 90 8.49 18.59 17.50
C HIS A 90 9.78 19.27 17.96
N LYS A 91 10.21 19.06 19.22
CA LYS A 91 11.51 19.56 19.72
C LYS A 91 12.68 19.00 18.91
N ALA A 92 12.59 17.77 18.43
CA ALA A 92 13.59 17.17 17.55
C ALA A 92 13.53 17.69 16.10
N GLY A 93 12.47 18.41 15.73
CA GLY A 93 12.20 18.89 14.37
C GLY A 93 11.43 17.89 13.50
N ILE A 94 10.76 16.91 14.11
CA ILE A 94 10.00 15.86 13.43
C ILE A 94 8.52 16.21 13.46
N LYS A 95 7.90 16.27 12.28
CA LYS A 95 6.46 16.45 12.11
C LYS A 95 5.71 15.15 12.38
N VAL A 96 4.52 15.19 12.97
CA VAL A 96 3.77 13.97 13.33
C VAL A 96 2.42 13.95 12.63
N ILE A 97 2.10 12.86 11.96
CA ILE A 97 0.77 12.60 11.38
C ILE A 97 0.15 11.35 11.99
N PHE A 98 -1.16 11.37 12.22
CA PHE A 98 -1.91 10.25 12.79
C PHE A 98 -2.68 9.46 11.74
N ASP A 99 -3.01 8.21 12.06
CA ASP A 99 -3.96 7.41 11.29
C ASP A 99 -5.41 7.78 11.62
N GLY A 100 -6.17 8.13 10.59
CA GLY A 100 -7.57 8.54 10.65
C GLY A 100 -8.48 7.48 10.05
N VAL A 101 -8.94 6.55 10.90
CA VAL A 101 -9.85 5.45 10.53
C VAL A 101 -11.29 5.96 10.45
N PHE A 102 -11.63 6.66 9.37
CA PHE A 102 -12.93 7.36 9.25
C PHE A 102 -13.94 6.67 8.33
N ASN A 103 -13.58 5.53 7.73
CA ASN A 103 -14.53 4.73 6.94
C ASN A 103 -15.48 3.92 7.82
N HIS A 104 -14.99 3.45 8.97
CA HIS A 104 -15.69 2.51 9.84
C HIS A 104 -15.28 2.72 11.30
N THR A 105 -16.04 2.11 12.22
CA THR A 105 -15.70 2.02 13.65
C THR A 105 -15.69 0.56 14.10
N GLY A 106 -15.10 0.29 15.26
CA GLY A 106 -15.36 -0.95 15.99
C GLY A 106 -16.79 -1.01 16.52
N ARG A 107 -17.23 -2.20 16.91
CA ARG A 107 -18.57 -2.44 17.48
C ARG A 107 -18.75 -1.93 18.91
N ASP A 108 -17.64 -1.66 19.61
CA ASP A 108 -17.67 -1.06 20.95
C ASP A 108 -17.76 0.47 20.92
N PHE A 109 -17.78 1.08 19.74
CA PHE A 109 -17.97 2.51 19.59
C PHE A 109 -19.33 2.96 20.15
N PHE A 110 -19.36 4.10 20.86
CA PHE A 110 -20.54 4.54 21.63
C PHE A 110 -21.83 4.59 20.80
N ALA A 111 -21.73 5.06 19.54
CA ALA A 111 -22.88 5.18 18.65
C ALA A 111 -23.41 3.79 18.23
N PHE A 112 -22.52 2.83 17.99
CA PHE A 112 -22.91 1.46 17.65
C PHE A 112 -23.52 0.73 18.85
N LYS A 113 -22.92 0.87 20.04
CA LYS A 113 -23.47 0.33 21.30
C LYS A 113 -24.88 0.85 21.59
N ASP A 114 -25.14 2.12 21.30
CA ASP A 114 -26.48 2.70 21.46
C ASP A 114 -27.51 2.04 20.52
N ILE A 115 -27.13 1.72 19.28
CA ILE A 115 -27.99 0.97 18.35
C ILE A 115 -28.25 -0.45 18.89
N GLN A 116 -27.24 -1.13 19.41
CA GLN A 116 -27.41 -2.46 20.02
C GLN A 116 -28.41 -2.43 21.19
N ALA A 117 -28.39 -1.37 22.00
CA ALA A 117 -29.27 -1.23 23.17
C ALA A 117 -30.69 -0.76 22.81
N ASN A 118 -30.81 0.23 21.92
CA ASN A 118 -32.04 0.98 21.69
C ASN A 118 -32.73 0.66 20.34
N ARG A 119 -32.04 -0.06 19.45
CA ARG A 119 -32.50 -0.46 18.11
C ARG A 119 -33.13 0.71 17.34
N GLU A 120 -34.40 0.60 16.94
CA GLU A 120 -35.13 1.60 16.16
C GLU A 120 -35.22 2.98 16.84
N ASN A 121 -35.09 3.01 18.17
CA ASN A 121 -35.14 4.21 19.00
C ASN A 121 -33.78 4.88 19.19
N SER A 122 -32.69 4.29 18.69
CA SER A 122 -31.36 4.88 18.76
C SER A 122 -31.30 6.19 17.96
N ALA A 123 -30.70 7.22 18.56
CA ALA A 123 -30.40 8.48 17.88
C ALA A 123 -29.30 8.33 16.82
N TYR A 124 -28.57 7.21 16.84
CA TYR A 124 -27.40 6.95 15.99
C TYR A 124 -27.68 5.97 14.86
N LYS A 125 -28.91 5.48 14.69
CA LYS A 125 -29.25 4.49 13.65
C LYS A 125 -28.82 4.91 12.23
N ASP A 126 -28.83 6.21 11.95
CA ASP A 126 -28.44 6.77 10.63
C ASP A 126 -26.94 7.08 10.52
N TRP A 127 -26.15 6.82 11.56
CA TRP A 127 -24.68 6.96 11.53
C TRP A 127 -24.00 5.82 10.78
N TYR A 128 -24.69 4.70 10.57
CA TYR A 128 -24.16 3.53 9.88
C TYR A 128 -24.95 3.24 8.60
N CYS A 129 -24.28 2.68 7.61
CA CYS A 129 -24.89 2.36 6.33
C CYS A 129 -25.81 1.13 6.44
N ASN A 130 -27.00 1.22 5.84
CA ASN A 130 -27.95 0.12 5.65
C ASN A 130 -28.30 -0.69 6.92
N VAL A 131 -28.46 0.01 8.06
CA VAL A 131 -28.96 -0.63 9.28
C VAL A 131 -30.36 -1.19 9.04
N ASN A 132 -30.51 -2.52 9.15
CA ASN A 132 -31.76 -3.24 8.98
C ASN A 132 -32.13 -4.03 10.24
N PHE A 133 -33.10 -3.51 10.98
CA PHE A 133 -33.61 -4.11 12.22
C PHE A 133 -34.43 -5.39 12.03
N TRP A 134 -34.68 -5.81 10.78
CA TRP A 134 -35.32 -7.10 10.48
C TRP A 134 -34.31 -8.16 10.01
N GLY A 135 -33.03 -7.79 9.91
CA GLY A 135 -31.92 -8.69 9.62
C GLY A 135 -31.20 -9.17 10.88
N ASN A 136 -30.07 -9.83 10.68
CA ASN A 136 -29.16 -10.21 11.75
C ASN A 136 -27.73 -10.39 11.19
N ASN A 137 -26.77 -10.65 12.07
CA ASN A 137 -25.38 -10.94 11.73
C ASN A 137 -24.86 -12.15 12.54
N GLU A 138 -23.59 -12.53 12.33
CA GLU A 138 -22.91 -13.63 13.00
C GLU A 138 -22.75 -13.43 14.53
N TYR A 139 -22.92 -12.21 15.00
CA TYR A 139 -22.85 -11.87 16.42
C TYR A 139 -24.20 -11.85 17.11
N ASN A 140 -25.28 -12.11 16.36
CA ASN A 140 -26.65 -12.11 16.85
C ASN A 140 -27.09 -10.76 17.48
N ASP A 141 -26.71 -9.65 16.84
CA ASP A 141 -27.10 -8.29 17.26
C ASP A 141 -28.60 -8.01 17.13
N GLY A 142 -29.34 -8.83 16.38
CA GLY A 142 -30.77 -8.61 16.09
C GLY A 142 -31.02 -7.52 15.05
N PHE A 143 -29.99 -7.19 14.26
CA PHE A 143 -30.03 -6.34 13.06
C PHE A 143 -28.80 -6.60 12.18
N SER A 144 -28.82 -6.15 10.93
CA SER A 144 -27.69 -6.18 10.00
C SER A 144 -27.28 -4.77 9.56
N TYR A 145 -26.08 -4.61 9.01
CA TYR A 145 -25.52 -3.32 8.54
C TYR A 145 -24.43 -3.56 7.49
N ASP A 146 -24.06 -2.52 6.75
CA ASP A 146 -22.88 -2.56 5.88
C ASP A 146 -21.59 -2.51 6.72
N ASN A 147 -20.59 -3.25 6.26
CA ASN A 147 -19.28 -3.33 6.90
C ASN A 147 -18.15 -2.99 5.91
N TRP A 148 -16.92 -2.94 6.41
CA TRP A 148 -15.74 -2.87 5.56
C TRP A 148 -15.20 -4.26 5.25
N GLY A 149 -14.97 -4.54 3.96
CA GLY A 149 -14.27 -5.75 3.50
C GLY A 149 -14.97 -7.08 3.78
N GLY A 150 -16.25 -7.09 4.15
CA GLY A 150 -16.97 -8.30 4.58
C GLY A 150 -16.83 -8.61 6.07
N TYR A 151 -16.14 -7.77 6.85
CA TYR A 151 -15.89 -7.98 8.28
C TYR A 151 -16.88 -7.22 9.13
N ASN A 152 -17.93 -7.87 9.68
CA ASN A 152 -18.92 -7.18 10.51
C ASN A 152 -18.34 -6.57 11.79
N LEU A 153 -17.12 -6.94 12.20
CA LEU A 153 -16.39 -6.23 13.26
C LEU A 153 -16.17 -4.73 12.96
N LEU A 154 -16.14 -4.36 11.68
CA LEU A 154 -15.82 -3.03 11.16
C LEU A 154 -17.08 -2.39 10.56
N ALA A 155 -17.90 -1.79 11.43
CA ALA A 155 -19.19 -1.22 11.06
C ALA A 155 -18.99 0.08 10.24
N LYS A 156 -19.55 0.12 9.01
CA LYS A 156 -19.30 1.20 8.06
C LYS A 156 -20.08 2.46 8.40
N LEU A 157 -19.38 3.58 8.54
CA LEU A 157 -19.98 4.88 8.80
C LEU A 157 -20.69 5.44 7.57
N ASN A 158 -21.86 6.04 7.79
CA ASN A 158 -22.60 6.80 6.80
C ASN A 158 -22.01 8.21 6.66
N GLN A 159 -21.00 8.35 5.80
CA GLN A 159 -20.31 9.60 5.55
C GLN A 159 -21.18 10.69 4.89
N LYS A 160 -22.41 10.36 4.45
CA LYS A 160 -23.37 11.36 3.95
C LYS A 160 -24.19 11.98 5.09
N ASN A 161 -24.21 11.39 6.27
CA ASN A 161 -24.91 11.92 7.43
C ASN A 161 -24.17 13.16 7.99
N PRO A 162 -24.80 14.34 8.05
CA PRO A 162 -24.16 15.54 8.59
C PRO A 162 -23.60 15.37 10.01
N ALA A 163 -24.29 14.63 10.89
CA ALA A 163 -23.84 14.41 12.26
C ALA A 163 -22.53 13.60 12.31
N VAL A 164 -22.36 12.62 11.41
CA VAL A 164 -21.12 11.86 11.28
C VAL A 164 -20.00 12.77 10.76
N LYS A 165 -20.28 13.58 9.73
CA LYS A 165 -19.31 14.54 9.19
C LYS A 165 -18.83 15.51 10.25
N ASP A 166 -19.76 16.13 10.98
CA ASP A 166 -19.47 17.10 12.03
C ASP A 166 -18.66 16.45 13.17
N TYR A 167 -19.05 15.26 13.59
CA TYR A 167 -18.32 14.51 14.62
C TYR A 167 -16.87 14.23 14.22
N ILE A 168 -16.61 13.74 13.00
CA ILE A 168 -15.24 13.47 12.53
C ILE A 168 -14.45 14.77 12.35
N CYS A 169 -15.07 15.84 11.83
CA CYS A 169 -14.42 17.14 11.75
C CYS A 169 -14.01 17.67 13.14
N ASP A 170 -14.84 17.46 14.15
CA ASP A 170 -14.55 17.84 15.53
C ASP A 170 -13.49 16.95 16.18
N VAL A 171 -13.40 15.67 15.81
CA VAL A 171 -12.28 14.80 16.18
C VAL A 171 -10.97 15.37 15.64
N ILE A 172 -10.91 15.79 14.38
CA ILE A 172 -9.71 16.39 13.78
C ILE A 172 -9.32 17.68 14.50
N ARG A 173 -10.29 18.57 14.75
CA ARG A 173 -10.06 19.80 15.54
C ARG A 173 -9.55 19.49 16.94
N PHE A 174 -10.09 18.45 17.58
CA PHE A 174 -9.62 17.98 18.87
C PHE A 174 -8.17 17.48 18.79
N TRP A 175 -7.80 16.64 17.83
CA TRP A 175 -6.44 16.13 17.69
C TRP A 175 -5.42 17.25 17.50
N VAL A 176 -5.74 18.25 16.67
CA VAL A 176 -4.88 19.42 16.48
C VAL A 176 -4.77 20.24 17.76
N LYS A 177 -5.89 20.50 18.45
CA LYS A 177 -5.90 21.30 19.67
C LYS A 177 -5.17 20.62 20.83
N GLU A 178 -5.36 19.31 21.00
CA GLU A 178 -4.88 18.57 22.16
C GLU A 178 -3.44 18.08 21.99
N PHE A 179 -3.11 17.57 20.79
CA PHE A 179 -1.83 16.91 20.52
C PHE A 179 -0.93 17.68 19.55
N ASP A 180 -1.41 18.76 18.94
CA ASP A 180 -0.66 19.55 17.95
C ASP A 180 -0.22 18.76 16.70
N VAL A 181 -0.99 17.74 16.29
CA VAL A 181 -0.68 16.93 15.09
C VAL A 181 -0.53 17.78 13.81
N ASP A 182 0.33 17.37 12.88
CA ASP A 182 0.67 18.10 11.65
C ASP A 182 -0.04 17.57 10.40
N GLY A 183 -0.77 16.47 10.51
CA GLY A 183 -1.52 15.88 9.40
C GLY A 183 -2.19 14.56 9.75
N ILE A 184 -2.88 13.99 8.76
CA ILE A 184 -3.61 12.72 8.89
C ILE A 184 -3.36 11.84 7.67
N ARG A 185 -3.11 10.55 7.91
CA ARG A 185 -3.25 9.46 6.94
C ARG A 185 -4.68 8.93 7.04
N LEU A 186 -5.46 9.00 5.97
CA LEU A 186 -6.82 8.49 5.90
C LEU A 186 -6.79 7.01 5.51
N ASP A 187 -7.27 6.16 6.40
CA ASP A 187 -7.46 4.74 6.15
C ASP A 187 -8.54 4.48 5.10
N ALA A 188 -8.33 3.47 4.24
CA ALA A 188 -9.28 3.05 3.22
C ALA A 188 -9.84 4.24 2.41
N ALA A 189 -8.97 5.17 2.01
CA ALA A 189 -9.38 6.41 1.36
C ALA A 189 -9.97 6.17 -0.04
N ASP A 190 -9.67 5.03 -0.66
CA ASP A 190 -10.26 4.61 -1.93
C ASP A 190 -11.78 4.41 -1.89
N VAL A 191 -12.35 4.12 -0.71
CA VAL A 191 -13.79 3.91 -0.50
C VAL A 191 -14.50 5.05 0.24
N LEU A 192 -13.78 6.10 0.65
CA LEU A 192 -14.38 7.29 1.25
C LEU A 192 -15.13 8.13 0.22
N ASP A 193 -16.22 8.77 0.65
CA ASP A 193 -17.01 9.68 -0.17
C ASP A 193 -16.22 10.96 -0.50
N PHE A 194 -16.24 11.40 -1.76
CA PHE A 194 -15.47 12.57 -2.20
C PHE A 194 -15.93 13.88 -1.57
N ASP A 195 -17.23 14.05 -1.29
CA ASP A 195 -17.70 15.25 -0.62
C ASP A 195 -17.30 15.24 0.86
N PHE A 196 -17.28 14.06 1.49
CA PHE A 196 -16.67 13.90 2.80
C PHE A 196 -15.17 14.28 2.79
N MET A 197 -14.39 13.82 1.81
CA MET A 197 -12.98 14.25 1.68
C MET A 197 -12.80 15.76 1.50
N LYS A 198 -13.69 16.42 0.76
CA LYS A 198 -13.66 17.89 0.61
C LYS A 198 -13.95 18.59 1.94
N ASP A 199 -14.86 18.03 2.75
CA ASP A 199 -15.12 18.53 4.11
C ASP A 199 -13.87 18.38 4.99
N LEU A 200 -13.19 17.22 4.93
CA LEU A 200 -11.92 17.01 5.64
C LEU A 200 -10.83 17.98 5.16
N ARG A 201 -10.72 18.22 3.85
CA ARG A 201 -9.78 19.19 3.27
C ARG A 201 -10.06 20.62 3.74
N ARG A 202 -11.33 21.02 3.82
CA ARG A 202 -11.72 22.31 4.38
C ARG A 202 -11.25 22.43 5.82
N VAL A 203 -11.53 21.44 6.66
CA VAL A 203 -11.11 21.45 8.07
C VAL A 203 -9.59 21.46 8.20
N ALA A 204 -8.86 20.68 7.39
CA ALA A 204 -7.40 20.72 7.36
C ALA A 204 -6.87 22.15 7.12
N ASN A 205 -7.43 22.86 6.15
CA ASN A 205 -7.06 24.26 5.87
C ASN A 205 -7.47 25.24 6.99
N GLU A 206 -8.54 24.93 7.74
CA GLU A 206 -8.98 25.73 8.90
C GLU A 206 -8.04 25.57 10.10
N VAL A 207 -7.58 24.34 10.38
CA VAL A 207 -6.83 24.03 11.61
C VAL A 207 -5.36 24.41 11.52
N LYS A 208 -4.69 24.17 10.37
CA LYS A 208 -3.30 24.56 10.12
C LYS A 208 -3.05 24.77 8.62
N LEU A 209 -2.32 25.83 8.26
CA LEU A 209 -2.04 26.18 6.84
C LEU A 209 -1.34 25.04 6.07
N GLU A 210 -0.46 24.30 6.72
CA GLU A 210 0.30 23.19 6.13
C GLU A 210 -0.10 21.84 6.73
N PHE A 211 -1.40 21.65 7.02
CA PHE A 211 -1.91 20.38 7.53
C PHE A 211 -1.91 19.31 6.44
N TRP A 212 -1.11 18.27 6.62
CA TRP A 212 -0.96 17.21 5.61
C TRP A 212 -2.16 16.27 5.59
N LEU A 213 -2.60 15.90 4.39
CA LEU A 213 -3.65 14.90 4.19
C LEU A 213 -3.20 13.91 3.13
N MET A 214 -3.04 12.66 3.55
CA MET A 214 -2.64 11.55 2.69
C MET A 214 -3.69 10.45 2.77
N GLY A 215 -4.10 9.89 1.64
CA GLY A 215 -5.03 8.75 1.62
C GLY A 215 -4.34 7.43 1.36
N GLU A 216 -4.81 6.37 1.97
CA GLU A 216 -4.54 5.02 1.47
C GLU A 216 -5.36 4.74 0.21
N VAL A 217 -4.69 4.59 -0.93
CA VAL A 217 -5.32 4.19 -2.20
C VAL A 217 -4.48 3.10 -2.85
N ILE A 218 -5.02 1.89 -2.89
CA ILE A 218 -4.29 0.70 -3.35
C ILE A 218 -4.27 0.63 -4.89
N HIS A 219 -5.35 1.04 -5.55
CA HIS A 219 -5.50 0.95 -7.01
C HIS A 219 -6.32 2.10 -7.60
N GLY A 220 -6.24 2.26 -8.92
CA GLY A 220 -7.05 3.20 -9.68
C GLY A 220 -6.32 4.47 -10.07
N ASN A 221 -7.07 5.47 -10.55
CA ASN A 221 -6.51 6.73 -11.01
C ASN A 221 -6.27 7.70 -9.85
N TYR A 222 -5.03 7.80 -9.36
CA TYR A 222 -4.67 8.62 -8.20
C TYR A 222 -5.05 10.10 -8.33
N ALA A 223 -5.13 10.66 -9.53
CA ALA A 223 -5.52 12.06 -9.75
C ALA A 223 -6.96 12.37 -9.33
N ARG A 224 -7.81 11.35 -9.18
CA ARG A 224 -9.16 11.51 -8.59
C ARG A 224 -9.09 11.95 -7.13
N TRP A 225 -8.10 11.45 -6.38
CA TRP A 225 -7.94 11.73 -4.96
C TRP A 225 -6.95 12.85 -4.68
N VAL A 226 -5.90 12.97 -5.47
CA VAL A 226 -4.85 13.97 -5.27
C VAL A 226 -5.12 15.18 -6.16
N ASN A 227 -5.60 16.27 -5.55
CA ASN A 227 -5.86 17.55 -6.20
C ASN A 227 -6.06 18.66 -5.15
N GLU A 228 -6.35 19.87 -5.60
CA GLU A 228 -6.53 21.04 -4.72
C GLU A 228 -7.75 20.94 -3.79
N SER A 229 -8.75 20.12 -4.12
CA SER A 229 -10.01 20.02 -3.39
C SER A 229 -10.09 18.87 -2.38
N THR A 230 -9.28 17.82 -2.55
CA THR A 230 -9.33 16.60 -1.72
C THR A 230 -8.00 16.38 -0.99
N LEU A 231 -7.13 15.47 -1.44
CA LEU A 231 -5.94 15.06 -0.70
C LEU A 231 -4.66 15.67 -1.26
N HIS A 232 -3.64 15.81 -0.42
CA HIS A 232 -2.31 16.27 -0.83
C HIS A 232 -1.47 15.13 -1.42
N SER A 233 -1.74 13.89 -1.02
CA SER A 233 -1.03 12.69 -1.47
C SER A 233 -1.85 11.42 -1.29
N VAL A 234 -1.38 10.34 -1.91
CA VAL A 234 -1.84 8.97 -1.66
C VAL A 234 -0.66 8.00 -1.60
N THR A 235 -0.89 6.84 -1.00
CA THR A 235 0.07 5.71 -0.98
C THR A 235 0.39 5.24 -2.40
N ASN A 236 1.68 5.16 -2.75
CA ASN A 236 2.14 4.81 -4.09
C ASN A 236 2.30 3.29 -4.27
N TYR A 237 1.19 2.54 -4.18
CA TYR A 237 1.20 1.08 -4.34
C TYR A 237 1.69 0.64 -5.73
N ALA A 238 1.43 1.43 -6.77
CA ALA A 238 1.93 1.19 -8.12
C ALA A 238 3.47 1.17 -8.16
N MET A 239 4.12 2.18 -7.57
CA MET A 239 5.59 2.21 -7.51
C MET A 239 6.15 1.18 -6.54
N HIS A 240 5.52 0.95 -5.39
CA HIS A 240 5.90 -0.14 -4.47
C HIS A 240 5.99 -1.48 -5.21
N LYS A 241 4.98 -1.82 -6.02
CA LYS A 241 4.97 -3.05 -6.83
C LYS A 241 6.14 -3.08 -7.79
N ALA A 242 6.27 -2.04 -8.61
CA ALA A 242 7.30 -1.95 -9.63
C ALA A 242 8.72 -2.03 -9.04
N LEU A 243 8.93 -1.47 -7.85
CA LEU A 243 10.22 -1.52 -7.17
C LEU A 243 10.63 -2.95 -6.80
N TYR A 244 9.79 -3.75 -6.13
CA TYR A 244 10.23 -5.11 -5.78
C TYR A 244 10.23 -6.06 -6.99
N SER A 245 9.21 -6.00 -7.86
CA SER A 245 9.13 -6.94 -9.00
C SER A 245 10.17 -6.62 -10.07
N GLY A 246 10.39 -5.33 -10.39
CA GLY A 246 11.38 -4.92 -11.36
C GLY A 246 12.80 -5.32 -10.96
N HIS A 247 13.10 -5.39 -9.65
CA HIS A 247 14.38 -5.91 -9.18
C HIS A 247 14.47 -7.43 -9.28
N ASN A 248 13.43 -8.16 -8.86
CA ASN A 248 13.41 -9.62 -8.93
C ASN A 248 13.48 -10.14 -10.38
N ASP A 249 12.74 -9.50 -11.29
CA ASP A 249 12.63 -9.90 -12.69
C ASP A 249 13.72 -9.30 -13.59
N HIS A 250 14.63 -8.50 -13.04
CA HIS A 250 15.68 -7.81 -13.80
C HIS A 250 15.10 -6.94 -14.92
N ASN A 251 14.06 -6.16 -14.60
CA ASN A 251 13.27 -5.41 -15.56
C ASN A 251 13.03 -3.95 -15.12
N TYR A 252 14.00 -3.10 -15.38
CA TYR A 252 13.85 -1.65 -15.15
C TYR A 252 12.93 -0.93 -16.12
N PHE A 253 12.49 -1.57 -17.22
CA PHE A 253 11.43 -1.00 -18.06
C PHE A 253 10.11 -0.92 -17.31
N GLU A 254 9.82 -1.86 -16.39
CA GLU A 254 8.63 -1.80 -15.54
C GLU A 254 8.62 -0.54 -14.66
N ILE A 255 9.76 -0.25 -14.03
CA ILE A 255 9.93 0.91 -13.15
C ILE A 255 9.80 2.20 -13.96
N ALA A 256 10.52 2.31 -15.08
CA ALA A 256 10.47 3.47 -15.95
C ALA A 256 9.07 3.72 -16.53
N HIS A 257 8.38 2.65 -16.95
CA HIS A 257 6.98 2.72 -17.37
C HIS A 257 6.08 3.24 -16.25
N THR A 258 6.26 2.75 -15.03
CA THR A 258 5.47 3.18 -13.87
C THR A 258 5.70 4.66 -13.55
N VAL A 259 6.93 5.17 -13.64
CA VAL A 259 7.20 6.61 -13.50
C VAL A 259 6.44 7.42 -14.56
N LYS A 260 6.50 7.00 -15.83
CA LYS A 260 5.79 7.67 -16.94
C LYS A 260 4.27 7.61 -16.78
N TYR A 261 3.74 6.46 -16.38
CA TYR A 261 2.32 6.24 -16.10
C TYR A 261 1.82 7.17 -15.00
N LEU A 262 2.51 7.20 -13.85
CA LEU A 262 2.16 8.06 -12.73
C LEU A 262 2.28 9.55 -13.12
N SER A 263 3.34 9.93 -13.82
CA SER A 263 3.55 11.31 -14.28
C SER A 263 2.47 11.76 -15.29
N GLY A 264 2.07 10.88 -16.21
CA GLY A 264 0.98 11.17 -17.16
C GLY A 264 -0.39 11.25 -16.49
N MET A 265 -0.62 10.46 -15.45
CA MET A 265 -1.87 10.43 -14.70
C MET A 265 -2.02 11.62 -13.76
N CYS A 266 -0.95 11.96 -13.05
CA CYS A 266 -0.94 12.90 -11.94
C CYS A 266 -0.33 14.27 -12.29
N GLY A 267 0.39 14.36 -13.41
CA GLY A 267 1.33 15.45 -13.66
C GLY A 267 2.65 15.24 -12.91
N ASN A 268 3.67 16.00 -13.31
CA ASN A 268 5.05 15.83 -12.82
C ASN A 268 5.28 16.32 -11.38
N ASN A 269 4.26 16.88 -10.72
CA ASN A 269 4.39 17.57 -9.43
C ASN A 269 3.65 16.90 -8.25
N LEU A 270 3.02 15.73 -8.43
CA LEU A 270 2.31 15.09 -7.32
C LEU A 270 3.25 14.37 -6.36
N LYS A 271 3.03 14.61 -5.07
CA LYS A 271 3.88 14.20 -3.95
C LYS A 271 3.43 12.85 -3.41
N LEU A 272 3.40 11.84 -4.27
CA LEU A 272 2.97 10.49 -3.91
C LEU A 272 3.86 9.91 -2.80
N TYR A 273 3.27 9.15 -1.89
CA TYR A 273 3.96 8.55 -0.76
C TYR A 273 4.65 7.25 -1.20
N ASN A 274 5.97 7.32 -1.40
CA ASN A 274 6.80 6.22 -1.88
C ASN A 274 7.27 5.36 -0.71
N PHE A 275 6.98 4.06 -0.76
CA PHE A 275 7.39 3.08 0.24
C PHE A 275 7.72 1.76 -0.46
N VAL A 276 8.43 0.88 0.25
CA VAL A 276 8.80 -0.47 -0.23
C VAL A 276 8.19 -1.58 0.62
N ASP A 277 7.74 -1.24 1.83
CA ASP A 277 6.94 -2.08 2.72
C ASP A 277 6.17 -1.22 3.74
N ASN A 278 5.20 -1.84 4.42
CA ASN A 278 4.40 -1.22 5.49
C ASN A 278 3.75 -2.31 6.37
N HIS A 279 2.75 -1.95 7.17
CA HIS A 279 2.08 -2.87 8.09
C HIS A 279 1.07 -3.85 7.44
N ASP A 280 0.79 -3.69 6.14
CA ASP A 280 -0.18 -4.49 5.36
C ASP A 280 0.45 -5.26 4.19
N VAL A 281 1.73 -5.00 3.86
CA VAL A 281 2.47 -5.73 2.82
C VAL A 281 3.76 -6.31 3.39
N GLU A 282 4.21 -7.42 2.80
CA GLU A 282 5.43 -8.09 3.23
C GLU A 282 6.65 -7.17 3.23
N ARG A 283 7.56 -7.42 4.18
CA ARG A 283 8.81 -6.67 4.34
C ARG A 283 9.63 -6.74 3.06
N ILE A 284 10.24 -5.62 2.67
CA ILE A 284 11.03 -5.55 1.43
C ILE A 284 12.17 -6.57 1.45
N ASN A 285 12.78 -6.78 2.61
CA ASN A 285 13.88 -7.72 2.72
C ASN A 285 13.41 -9.15 2.43
N SER A 286 12.17 -9.53 2.78
CA SER A 286 11.60 -10.83 2.43
C SER A 286 11.16 -10.95 0.96
N LYS A 287 10.70 -9.85 0.35
CA LYS A 287 10.25 -9.84 -1.05
C LYS A 287 11.38 -9.96 -2.06
N LEU A 288 12.57 -9.49 -1.74
CA LEU A 288 13.71 -9.52 -2.64
C LEU A 288 14.30 -10.93 -2.72
N THR A 289 14.37 -11.47 -3.94
CA THR A 289 15.00 -12.77 -4.20
C THR A 289 16.51 -12.70 -4.02
N ASN A 290 17.13 -11.57 -4.39
CA ASN A 290 18.53 -11.26 -4.12
C ASN A 290 18.63 -10.11 -3.11
N LYS A 291 19.15 -10.39 -1.90
CA LYS A 291 19.27 -9.40 -0.82
C LYS A 291 20.19 -8.22 -1.16
N ALA A 292 21.14 -8.40 -2.07
CA ALA A 292 21.99 -7.31 -2.54
C ALA A 292 21.17 -6.19 -3.24
N ASN A 293 20.00 -6.53 -3.78
CA ASN A 293 19.08 -5.55 -4.37
C ASN A 293 18.44 -4.60 -3.36
N TYR A 294 18.66 -4.80 -2.05
CA TYR A 294 18.27 -3.84 -1.04
C TYR A 294 18.84 -2.44 -1.35
N ASN A 295 20.08 -2.36 -1.81
CA ASN A 295 20.72 -1.09 -2.16
C ASN A 295 20.01 -0.35 -3.32
N PRO A 296 19.95 -0.90 -4.54
CA PRO A 296 19.36 -0.22 -5.68
C PRO A 296 17.86 0.12 -5.46
N VAL A 297 17.10 -0.73 -4.76
CA VAL A 297 15.70 -0.45 -4.39
C VAL A 297 15.58 0.83 -3.56
N HIS A 298 16.38 0.97 -2.50
CA HIS A 298 16.32 2.14 -1.64
C HIS A 298 16.88 3.38 -2.33
N VAL A 299 17.93 3.25 -3.16
CA VAL A 299 18.42 4.37 -3.99
C VAL A 299 17.28 4.92 -4.86
N LEU A 300 16.52 4.05 -5.54
CA LEU A 300 15.39 4.48 -6.37
C LEU A 300 14.26 5.09 -5.52
N MET A 301 13.85 4.46 -4.42
CA MET A 301 12.78 4.97 -3.55
C MET A 301 13.09 6.38 -3.02
N TYR A 302 14.34 6.66 -2.62
CA TYR A 302 14.76 7.98 -2.12
C TYR A 302 14.92 9.04 -3.22
N THR A 303 15.12 8.65 -4.47
CA THR A 303 15.52 9.59 -5.54
C THR A 303 14.47 9.80 -6.63
N MET A 304 13.47 8.93 -6.71
CA MET A 304 12.30 9.13 -7.56
C MET A 304 11.43 10.31 -7.10
N PRO A 305 10.62 10.89 -8.00
CA PRO A 305 9.60 11.87 -7.63
C PRO A 305 8.63 11.29 -6.57
N GLY A 306 8.28 12.12 -5.59
CA GLY A 306 7.45 11.74 -4.44
C GLY A 306 8.16 11.89 -3.10
N VAL A 307 7.49 11.43 -2.05
CA VAL A 307 7.91 11.55 -0.65
C VAL A 307 8.29 10.16 -0.13
N PRO A 308 9.57 9.88 0.17
CA PRO A 308 9.99 8.56 0.63
C PRO A 308 9.56 8.29 2.08
N SER A 309 9.31 7.02 2.36
CA SER A 309 8.96 6.51 3.67
C SER A 309 9.71 5.22 3.99
N ILE A 310 10.24 5.15 5.21
CA ILE A 310 10.76 3.91 5.81
C ILE A 310 9.75 3.37 6.83
N TYR A 311 9.42 2.09 6.76
CA TYR A 311 8.64 1.42 7.79
C TYR A 311 9.57 0.90 8.90
N TYR A 312 9.18 1.07 10.16
CA TYR A 312 10.04 0.78 11.31
C TYR A 312 10.58 -0.65 11.26
N GLY A 313 11.90 -0.81 11.37
CA GLY A 313 12.57 -2.10 11.24
C GLY A 313 13.17 -2.37 9.86
N SER A 314 12.64 -1.75 8.79
CA SER A 314 13.15 -1.96 7.44
C SER A 314 14.56 -1.43 7.27
N GLU A 315 14.94 -0.40 8.04
CA GLU A 315 16.31 0.11 8.14
C GLU A 315 17.32 -0.85 8.73
N PHE A 316 16.85 -1.84 9.50
CA PHE A 316 17.69 -2.92 10.01
C PHE A 316 17.69 -4.15 9.09
N GLY A 317 16.91 -4.14 8.01
CA GLY A 317 16.71 -5.29 7.15
C GLY A 317 15.80 -6.37 7.76
N ILE A 318 14.86 -5.99 8.64
CA ILE A 318 13.93 -6.96 9.24
C ILE A 318 13.09 -7.64 8.16
N GLU A 319 12.97 -8.95 8.28
CA GLU A 319 12.15 -9.81 7.43
C GLU A 319 10.76 -10.04 8.03
N GLY A 320 9.79 -10.36 7.17
CA GLY A 320 8.40 -10.56 7.55
C GLY A 320 7.52 -10.86 6.35
N VAL A 321 6.79 -11.98 6.42
CA VAL A 321 5.86 -12.48 5.40
C VAL A 321 4.46 -12.53 6.00
N LYS A 322 3.41 -12.25 5.23
CA LYS A 322 2.04 -12.33 5.73
C LYS A 322 1.74 -13.78 6.13
N GLY A 323 1.26 -13.97 7.36
CA GLY A 323 0.77 -15.27 7.81
C GLY A 323 -0.62 -15.54 7.26
N TRP A 324 -1.07 -16.79 7.34
CA TRP A 324 -2.45 -17.16 6.99
C TRP A 324 -3.44 -16.41 7.89
N GLY A 325 -4.09 -15.38 7.34
CA GLY A 325 -5.05 -14.54 8.05
C GLY A 325 -4.44 -13.65 9.14
N THR A 326 -3.13 -13.38 9.10
CA THR A 326 -2.49 -12.50 10.10
C THR A 326 -1.32 -11.70 9.54
N ASP A 327 -1.27 -10.44 9.97
CA ASP A 327 -0.22 -9.47 9.63
C ASP A 327 0.79 -9.30 10.77
N ALA A 328 0.68 -10.10 11.84
CA ALA A 328 1.56 -10.03 13.00
C ALA A 328 3.06 -10.11 12.66
N PRO A 329 3.53 -10.95 11.71
CA PRO A 329 4.95 -10.97 11.33
C PRO A 329 5.44 -9.66 10.71
N LEU A 330 4.54 -8.81 10.20
CA LEU A 330 4.89 -7.49 9.67
C LEU A 330 5.05 -6.44 10.78
N ARG A 331 4.55 -6.73 11.99
CA ARG A 331 4.35 -5.78 13.09
C ARG A 331 5.12 -6.21 14.36
N PRO A 332 6.44 -6.53 14.28
CA PRO A 332 7.21 -7.01 15.42
C PRO A 332 7.41 -5.94 16.50
N GLU A 333 7.67 -6.37 17.74
CA GLU A 333 8.20 -5.52 18.80
C GLU A 333 9.68 -5.23 18.55
N LEU A 334 10.10 -3.97 18.70
CA LEU A 334 11.50 -3.58 18.67
C LEU A 334 11.91 -2.96 20.01
N ASN A 335 12.90 -3.58 20.66
CA ASN A 335 13.52 -3.03 21.86
C ASN A 335 14.61 -2.01 21.48
N TYR A 336 14.53 -0.77 21.99
CA TYR A 336 15.49 0.27 21.61
C TYR A 336 16.92 -0.08 22.03
N GLU A 337 17.12 -0.64 23.23
CA GLU A 337 18.45 -0.93 23.76
C GLU A 337 19.23 -1.95 22.91
N GLU A 338 18.52 -2.92 22.36
CA GLU A 338 19.08 -3.89 21.41
C GLU A 338 19.38 -3.25 20.06
N TYR A 339 18.42 -2.51 19.50
CA TYR A 339 18.52 -2.00 18.14
C TYR A 339 19.44 -0.78 18.00
N GLN A 340 19.66 0.01 19.06
CA GLN A 340 20.66 1.09 19.04
C GLN A 340 22.09 0.55 18.85
N GLU A 341 22.39 -0.65 19.37
CA GLU A 341 23.69 -1.27 19.19
C GLU A 341 23.81 -1.87 17.79
N LYS A 342 22.76 -2.55 17.31
CA LYS A 342 22.70 -3.04 15.92
C LYS A 342 22.86 -1.90 14.91
N ALA A 343 22.29 -0.72 15.19
CA ALA A 343 22.36 0.44 14.31
C ALA A 343 23.80 0.90 14.00
N LYS A 344 24.75 0.70 14.94
CA LYS A 344 26.13 1.17 14.79
C LYS A 344 26.90 0.40 13.71
N THR A 345 26.59 -0.87 13.53
CA THR A 345 27.31 -1.77 12.62
C THR A 345 26.50 -2.19 11.40
N ASN A 346 25.17 -2.11 11.45
CA ASN A 346 24.29 -2.61 10.38
C ASN A 346 24.46 -1.80 9.06
N PRO A 347 24.78 -2.47 7.95
CA PRO A 347 25.00 -1.79 6.67
C PRO A 347 23.73 -1.19 6.06
N CYS A 348 22.56 -1.76 6.31
CA CYS A 348 21.27 -1.21 5.88
C CYS A 348 21.02 0.15 6.54
N VAL A 349 21.30 0.25 7.85
CA VAL A 349 21.17 1.51 8.60
C VAL A 349 22.14 2.56 8.06
N LYS A 350 23.39 2.17 7.75
CA LYS A 350 24.38 3.09 7.14
C LYS A 350 23.89 3.61 5.79
N LEU A 351 23.37 2.73 4.93
CA LEU A 351 22.82 3.11 3.63
C LEU A 351 21.62 4.06 3.77
N ILE A 352 20.61 3.70 4.56
CA ILE A 352 19.42 4.53 4.74
C ILE A 352 19.77 5.87 5.37
N SER A 353 20.67 5.89 6.36
CA SER A 353 21.16 7.15 6.94
C SER A 353 21.85 8.02 5.90
N ALA A 354 22.66 7.43 5.03
CA ALA A 354 23.31 8.15 3.94
C ALA A 354 22.27 8.70 2.96
N LEU A 355 21.30 7.88 2.51
CA LEU A 355 20.25 8.30 1.58
C LEU A 355 19.34 9.39 2.16
N GLY A 356 18.95 9.27 3.43
CA GLY A 356 18.17 10.28 4.14
C GLY A 356 18.90 11.62 4.19
N ARG A 357 20.17 11.64 4.60
CA ARG A 357 21.01 12.85 4.59
C ARG A 357 21.19 13.39 3.18
N ILE A 358 21.45 12.51 2.20
CA ILE A 358 21.65 12.90 0.81
C ILE A 358 20.42 13.63 0.28
N ARG A 359 19.23 13.11 0.57
CA ARG A 359 17.99 13.75 0.15
C ARG A 359 17.77 15.09 0.84
N GLN A 360 18.04 15.20 2.14
CA GLN A 360 17.91 16.47 2.89
C GLN A 360 18.87 17.56 2.37
N GLU A 361 20.05 17.17 1.85
CA GLU A 361 21.06 18.09 1.32
C GLU A 361 20.91 18.37 -0.19
N THR A 362 19.94 17.77 -0.88
CA THR A 362 19.81 17.88 -2.34
C THR A 362 18.41 18.26 -2.77
N ASP A 363 18.20 19.56 -2.96
CA ASP A 363 16.94 20.15 -3.42
C ASP A 363 16.41 19.51 -4.71
N GLU A 364 17.29 19.11 -5.63
CA GLU A 364 16.94 18.42 -6.87
C GLU A 364 16.17 17.12 -6.61
N LEU A 365 16.51 16.37 -5.55
CA LEU A 365 15.82 15.11 -5.23
C LEU A 365 14.42 15.35 -4.65
N ASN A 366 14.20 16.51 -4.02
CA ASN A 366 12.90 16.89 -3.46
C ASN A 366 11.98 17.51 -4.52
N CYS A 367 12.48 18.52 -5.23
CA CYS A 367 11.67 19.40 -6.10
C CYS A 367 12.05 19.35 -7.58
N GLY A 368 13.00 18.50 -7.97
CA GLY A 368 13.50 18.46 -9.35
C GLY A 368 12.59 17.71 -10.31
N GLU A 369 12.54 18.16 -11.55
CA GLU A 369 11.85 17.49 -12.65
C GLU A 369 12.59 16.20 -13.03
N TYR A 370 11.82 15.14 -13.27
CA TYR A 370 12.36 13.85 -13.71
C TYR A 370 12.67 13.86 -15.21
N LYS A 371 13.86 13.36 -15.58
CA LYS A 371 14.25 13.12 -16.98
C LYS A 371 14.98 11.79 -17.12
N GLU A 372 14.39 10.85 -17.84
CA GLU A 372 15.04 9.58 -18.21
C GLU A 372 16.30 9.84 -19.07
N LEU A 373 17.38 9.10 -18.81
CA LEU A 373 18.65 9.22 -19.54
C LEU A 373 19.02 7.92 -20.26
N VAL A 374 19.21 6.84 -19.50
CA VAL A 374 19.59 5.52 -20.02
C VAL A 374 18.70 4.47 -19.37
N LEU A 375 18.19 3.56 -20.18
CA LEU A 375 17.33 2.47 -19.74
C LEU A 375 17.70 1.20 -20.48
N THR A 376 18.12 0.19 -19.73
CA THR A 376 18.24 -1.20 -20.16
C THR A 376 17.39 -2.07 -19.23
N ASN A 377 17.39 -3.40 -19.43
CA ASN A 377 16.74 -4.31 -18.50
C ASN A 377 17.28 -4.18 -17.07
N LYS A 378 18.60 -3.98 -16.92
CA LYS A 378 19.31 -4.07 -15.63
C LYS A 378 19.99 -2.79 -15.19
N GLN A 379 20.20 -1.82 -16.07
CA GLN A 379 20.80 -0.53 -15.73
C GLN A 379 19.82 0.59 -16.04
N PHE A 380 19.70 1.50 -15.09
CA PHE A 380 18.78 2.62 -15.19
C PHE A 380 19.45 3.91 -14.73
N SER A 381 19.25 4.97 -15.51
CA SER A 381 19.69 6.30 -15.17
C SER A 381 18.65 7.34 -15.55
N PHE A 382 18.48 8.30 -14.65
CA PHE A 382 17.66 9.48 -14.84
C PHE A 382 18.29 10.67 -14.13
N ALA A 383 17.90 11.87 -14.54
CA ALA A 383 18.25 13.12 -13.89
C ALA A 383 17.07 13.69 -13.11
N ARG A 384 17.39 14.42 -12.03
CA ARG A 384 16.49 15.33 -11.33
C ARG A 384 17.02 16.75 -11.52
N ASN A 385 16.22 17.59 -12.18
CA ASN A 385 16.63 18.95 -12.58
C ASN A 385 15.91 19.99 -11.73
N HIS A 386 16.65 20.88 -11.07
CA HIS A 386 16.07 21.99 -10.31
C HIS A 386 16.97 23.23 -10.38
N ASN A 387 16.38 24.40 -10.68
CA ASN A 387 17.07 25.70 -10.72
C ASN A 387 18.38 25.70 -11.53
N GLY A 388 18.38 25.04 -12.70
CA GLY A 388 19.55 24.98 -13.59
C GLY A 388 20.64 23.99 -13.19
N SER A 389 20.47 23.30 -12.06
CA SER A 389 21.33 22.20 -11.61
C SER A 389 20.68 20.85 -11.90
N SER A 390 21.50 19.85 -12.20
CA SER A 390 21.06 18.49 -12.57
C SER A 390 21.83 17.46 -11.77
N VAL A 391 21.10 16.70 -10.95
CA VAL A 391 21.63 15.54 -10.22
C VAL A 391 21.29 14.29 -11.01
N ILE A 392 22.26 13.40 -11.20
CA ILE A 392 22.11 12.19 -12.01
C ILE A 392 22.09 10.98 -11.11
N ILE A 393 21.10 10.12 -11.28
CA ILE A 393 20.95 8.87 -10.56
C ILE A 393 21.33 7.74 -11.51
N THR A 394 22.09 6.77 -11.02
CA THR A 394 22.51 5.60 -11.80
C THR A 394 22.39 4.37 -10.94
N VAL A 395 21.73 3.33 -11.44
CA VAL A 395 21.44 2.11 -10.68
C VAL A 395 21.71 0.88 -11.54
N ASN A 396 22.29 -0.14 -10.94
CA ASN A 396 22.63 -1.43 -11.52
C ASN A 396 21.96 -2.56 -10.75
N ASN A 397 20.98 -3.22 -11.36
CA ASN A 397 20.36 -4.46 -10.92
C ASN A 397 20.95 -5.66 -11.67
N ASP A 398 22.27 -5.68 -11.84
CA ASP A 398 22.99 -6.86 -12.31
C ASP A 398 23.94 -7.33 -11.20
N GLU A 399 24.20 -8.64 -11.17
CA GLU A 399 25.16 -9.27 -10.26
C GLU A 399 26.62 -9.06 -10.72
N SER A 400 26.79 -8.42 -11.88
CA SER A 400 28.09 -8.01 -12.42
C SER A 400 28.24 -6.49 -12.42
N ASP A 401 29.49 -6.04 -12.33
CA ASP A 401 29.83 -4.64 -12.53
C ASP A 401 29.42 -4.18 -13.94
N ALA A 402 28.94 -2.94 -14.04
CA ALA A 402 28.51 -2.33 -15.30
C ALA A 402 29.23 -1.00 -15.53
N THR A 403 29.37 -0.61 -16.80
CA THR A 403 29.80 0.74 -17.17
C THR A 403 28.67 1.42 -17.93
N MET A 404 28.39 2.67 -17.57
CA MET A 404 27.34 3.44 -18.21
C MET A 404 27.86 4.83 -18.58
N THR A 405 27.52 5.29 -19.78
CA THR A 405 27.76 6.67 -20.20
C THR A 405 26.42 7.39 -20.26
N VAL A 406 26.31 8.49 -19.53
CA VAL A 406 25.06 9.24 -19.37
C VAL A 406 25.28 10.71 -19.68
N GLN A 407 24.27 11.36 -20.26
CA GLN A 407 24.31 12.78 -20.58
C GLN A 407 24.45 13.59 -19.30
N ALA A 408 25.46 14.46 -19.25
CA ALA A 408 25.72 15.35 -18.13
C ALA A 408 24.79 16.57 -18.15
N GLY A 409 24.62 17.20 -16.98
CA GLY A 409 24.07 18.55 -16.86
C GLY A 409 25.10 19.65 -17.13
N ASN A 410 24.77 20.87 -16.75
CA ASN A 410 25.61 22.06 -16.98
C ASN A 410 26.71 22.22 -15.91
N CYS A 411 27.60 21.24 -15.79
CA CYS A 411 28.79 21.35 -14.92
C CYS A 411 30.01 20.67 -15.57
N SER A 412 31.21 20.90 -15.00
CA SER A 412 32.46 20.31 -15.50
C SER A 412 32.83 18.98 -14.83
N GLU A 413 32.29 18.71 -13.66
CA GLU A 413 32.61 17.53 -12.85
C GLU A 413 31.40 17.16 -11.97
N TYR A 414 31.23 15.86 -11.75
CA TYR A 414 30.29 15.30 -10.80
C TYR A 414 31.03 14.61 -9.64
N ILE A 415 30.41 14.58 -8.46
CA ILE A 415 30.86 13.80 -7.30
C ILE A 415 29.74 12.85 -6.86
N GLY A 416 30.07 11.57 -6.68
CA GLY A 416 29.16 10.57 -6.13
C GLY A 416 28.84 10.88 -4.68
N ALA A 417 27.56 10.96 -4.32
CA ALA A 417 27.15 11.32 -2.97
C ALA A 417 27.40 10.19 -1.96
N ILE A 418 27.35 8.94 -2.41
CA ILE A 418 27.61 7.74 -1.59
C ILE A 418 29.11 7.42 -1.59
N THR A 419 29.72 7.27 -2.77
CA THR A 419 31.11 6.81 -2.92
C THR A 419 32.16 7.91 -2.81
N ARG A 420 31.77 9.18 -2.98
CA ARG A 420 32.67 10.36 -3.07
C ARG A 420 33.64 10.32 -4.24
N VAL A 421 33.45 9.42 -5.19
CA VAL A 421 34.23 9.37 -6.43
C VAL A 421 33.88 10.58 -7.30
N LYS A 422 34.91 11.25 -7.84
CA LYS A 422 34.75 12.34 -8.80
C LYS A 422 34.84 11.82 -10.23
N VAL A 423 33.96 12.33 -11.09
CA VAL A 423 33.92 11.96 -12.51
C VAL A 423 33.85 13.24 -13.36
N PRO A 424 34.84 13.49 -14.23
CA PRO A 424 34.83 14.67 -15.09
C PRO A 424 33.81 14.53 -16.22
N VAL A 425 33.23 15.66 -16.63
CA VAL A 425 32.37 15.70 -17.82
C VAL A 425 33.24 15.78 -19.06
N GLN A 426 33.09 14.80 -19.95
CA GLN A 426 33.83 14.71 -21.21
C GLN A 426 32.83 14.63 -22.37
N ASN A 427 32.97 15.53 -23.35
CA ASN A 427 32.06 15.62 -24.50
C ASN A 427 30.57 15.70 -24.13
N GLY A 428 30.24 16.35 -23.00
CA GLY A 428 28.87 16.50 -22.52
C GLY A 428 28.30 15.27 -21.78
N CYS A 429 29.11 14.26 -21.50
CA CYS A 429 28.69 13.05 -20.78
C CYS A 429 29.59 12.78 -19.56
N ILE A 430 29.08 11.97 -18.63
CA ILE A 430 29.90 11.27 -17.64
C ILE A 430 29.89 9.77 -17.94
N THR A 431 31.03 9.11 -17.72
CA THR A 431 31.14 7.65 -17.79
C THR A 431 31.42 7.13 -16.39
N VAL A 432 30.53 6.26 -15.90
CA VAL A 432 30.55 5.76 -14.52
C VAL A 432 30.67 4.25 -14.50
N SER A 433 31.42 3.72 -13.53
CA SER A 433 31.47 2.30 -13.23
C SER A 433 30.59 2.03 -12.02
N LEU A 434 29.60 1.15 -12.19
CA LEU A 434 28.66 0.72 -11.17
C LEU A 434 29.02 -0.68 -10.71
N LYS A 435 29.02 -0.89 -9.39
CA LYS A 435 29.19 -2.22 -8.83
C LYS A 435 27.94 -3.06 -9.02
N ALA A 436 28.09 -4.38 -8.93
CA ALA A 436 26.95 -5.29 -8.84
C ALA A 436 25.94 -4.81 -7.79
N ASN A 437 24.64 -4.90 -8.11
CA ASN A 437 23.51 -4.58 -7.23
C ASN A 437 23.70 -3.26 -6.44
N SER A 438 24.01 -2.17 -7.13
CA SER A 438 24.35 -0.88 -6.50
C SER A 438 23.68 0.30 -7.19
N GLY A 439 23.62 1.43 -6.48
CA GLY A 439 23.24 2.71 -7.06
C GLY A 439 24.10 3.85 -6.56
N GLU A 440 24.07 4.97 -7.27
CA GLU A 440 24.80 6.19 -6.94
C GLU A 440 24.00 7.45 -7.33
N ILE A 441 24.22 8.53 -6.59
CA ILE A 441 23.67 9.86 -6.83
C ILE A 441 24.83 10.80 -7.16
N TRP A 442 24.97 11.16 -8.43
CA TRP A 442 25.99 12.07 -8.92
C TRP A 442 25.51 13.51 -8.81
N ARG A 443 26.19 14.29 -7.98
CA ARG A 443 25.93 15.71 -7.74
C ARG A 443 26.95 16.60 -8.44
N PRO A 444 26.57 17.77 -9.00
CA PRO A 444 27.54 18.72 -9.56
C PRO A 444 28.60 19.11 -8.52
N ALA A 445 29.88 18.91 -8.85
CA ALA A 445 30.96 19.13 -7.89
C ALA A 445 31.12 20.61 -7.51
N ASP A 446 30.89 21.54 -8.43
CA ASP A 446 30.90 22.98 -8.15
C ASP A 446 29.86 23.40 -7.08
N LYS A 447 28.71 22.72 -7.02
CA LYS A 447 27.68 22.97 -6.02
C LYS A 447 27.91 22.19 -4.72
N TYR A 448 28.56 21.02 -4.78
CA TYR A 448 28.59 20.05 -3.68
C TYR A 448 30.00 19.58 -3.23
N ALA A 449 31.09 20.11 -3.78
CA ALA A 449 32.46 19.65 -3.49
C ALA A 449 33.00 20.06 -2.11
N ASP A 450 32.47 21.13 -1.50
CA ASP A 450 32.99 21.69 -0.24
C ASP A 450 32.25 21.20 1.03
N GLY A 451 31.38 20.20 0.89
CA GLY A 451 30.67 19.61 2.01
C GLY A 451 31.33 18.32 2.48
N ALA A 452 32.21 18.41 3.50
CA ALA A 452 32.24 17.36 4.52
C ALA A 452 30.77 17.08 4.89
N PRO A 453 30.32 15.82 4.98
CA PRO A 453 28.94 15.58 5.38
C PRO A 453 28.73 16.32 6.70
N ARG A 454 27.58 17.02 6.87
CA ARG A 454 27.30 17.75 8.13
C ARG A 454 27.41 16.84 9.37
N ILE A 455 27.44 15.52 9.17
CA ILE A 455 27.80 14.46 10.11
C ILE A 455 28.80 13.53 9.43
N ALA A 456 29.99 13.34 10.00
CA ALA A 456 31.06 12.49 9.47
C ALA A 456 30.56 11.12 8.99
N VAL A 457 30.91 10.75 7.76
CA VAL A 457 30.81 9.39 7.27
C VAL A 457 32.25 8.91 7.26
N ASP A 458 32.66 8.21 8.32
CA ASP A 458 34.07 7.86 8.50
C ASP A 458 34.57 6.84 7.47
N GLU A 459 33.68 6.12 6.77
CA GLU A 459 34.07 5.18 5.72
C GLU A 459 33.02 5.08 4.60
N PRO A 460 33.44 4.83 3.33
CA PRO A 460 32.53 4.54 2.24
C PRO A 460 31.58 3.39 2.62
N VAL A 461 30.28 3.55 2.34
CA VAL A 461 29.28 2.50 2.57
C VAL A 461 29.50 1.41 1.52
N VAL A 462 30.36 0.45 1.85
CA VAL A 462 30.32 -0.88 1.23
C VAL A 462 29.12 -1.56 1.87
N VAL A 463 28.04 -1.74 1.11
CA VAL A 463 26.97 -2.66 1.51
C VAL A 463 27.56 -4.06 1.37
N PRO A 464 27.89 -4.76 2.47
CA PRO A 464 28.33 -6.13 2.38
C PRO A 464 27.17 -6.96 1.85
N ILE A 465 27.49 -7.91 0.97
CA ILE A 465 26.65 -9.09 0.78
C ILE A 465 26.54 -9.71 2.18
N VAL A 466 25.32 -9.86 2.69
CA VAL A 466 25.08 -10.55 3.95
C VAL A 466 25.52 -12.00 3.71
N GLU A 467 26.74 -12.36 4.14
CA GLU A 467 27.06 -13.76 4.37
C GLU A 467 26.30 -14.19 5.62
N GLU A 468 25.69 -15.38 5.55
CA GLU A 468 24.96 -15.98 6.65
C GLU A 468 25.85 -16.14 7.88
N ASP A 469 25.68 -15.27 8.88
CA ASP A 469 26.11 -15.60 10.23
C ASP A 469 25.13 -16.64 10.79
N ALA A 470 25.55 -17.90 10.74
CA ALA A 470 24.92 -18.98 11.47
C ALA A 470 24.82 -18.59 12.96
N VAL A 471 23.59 -18.58 13.48
CA VAL A 471 23.32 -18.35 14.90
C VAL A 471 23.98 -19.47 15.72
N PRO A 472 24.89 -19.16 16.67
CA PRO A 472 25.38 -20.18 17.58
C PRO A 472 24.38 -20.39 18.73
N GLY A 473 23.91 -21.63 18.87
CA GLY A 473 23.43 -22.17 20.15
C GLY A 473 21.92 -22.13 20.37
N VAL A 474 21.20 -23.12 19.82
CA VAL A 474 20.07 -23.72 20.53
C VAL A 474 20.50 -25.13 20.93
N GLU A 475 20.80 -25.33 22.21
CA GLU A 475 20.98 -26.66 22.78
C GLU A 475 19.66 -27.43 22.64
N THR A 476 19.66 -28.44 21.77
CA THR A 476 18.62 -29.47 21.73
C THR A 476 18.73 -30.31 22.99
N VAL A 477 17.84 -30.06 23.96
CA VAL A 477 17.56 -31.03 25.03
C VAL A 477 16.60 -32.06 24.46
N VAL A 478 17.12 -33.27 24.24
CA VAL A 478 16.33 -34.45 23.88
C VAL A 478 15.91 -35.13 25.19
N GLU A 479 14.64 -35.08 25.54
CA GLU A 479 14.07 -35.99 26.53
C GLU A 479 13.27 -37.09 25.82
N GLU A 480 13.76 -38.32 25.96
CA GLU A 480 13.11 -39.57 25.56
C GLU A 480 11.84 -39.79 26.39
N ILE A 481 10.70 -40.07 25.73
CA ILE A 481 9.62 -40.84 26.36
C ILE A 481 9.07 -41.86 25.34
N ALA A 482 8.94 -43.09 25.84
CA ALA A 482 8.89 -44.35 25.12
C ALA A 482 7.61 -44.64 24.32
N THR A 483 7.82 -45.42 23.26
CA THR A 483 6.81 -46.17 22.49
C THR A 483 6.06 -47.22 23.31
N PRO A 484 4.84 -47.59 22.90
CA PRO A 484 4.43 -48.99 22.94
C PRO A 484 4.10 -49.55 21.56
N ILE A 485 4.44 -50.84 21.44
CA ILE A 485 4.23 -51.80 20.36
C ILE A 485 2.80 -52.36 20.46
N VAL A 486 2.09 -52.59 19.34
CA VAL A 486 1.21 -53.77 19.17
C VAL A 486 1.13 -54.19 17.69
N GLU A 487 1.38 -55.47 17.43
CA GLU A 487 1.22 -56.21 16.16
C GLU A 487 -0.24 -56.61 15.85
N SER A 488 -0.53 -56.71 14.55
CA SER A 488 -1.42 -57.65 13.80
C SER A 488 -2.70 -58.24 14.43
N VAL A 489 -3.80 -58.29 13.64
CA VAL A 489 -4.33 -59.50 12.94
C VAL A 489 -5.73 -59.19 12.35
N VAL A 490 -5.99 -59.84 11.21
CA VAL A 490 -7.14 -59.97 10.30
C VAL A 490 -8.52 -60.21 10.97
N GLU A 491 -9.62 -59.80 10.32
CA GLU A 491 -10.84 -60.64 10.11
C GLU A 491 -11.90 -60.01 9.19
N ALA A 492 -12.70 -60.87 8.55
CA ALA A 492 -13.81 -60.61 7.65
C ALA A 492 -15.11 -61.28 8.16
N GLU A 493 -16.25 -60.89 7.57
CA GLU A 493 -17.57 -61.56 7.48
C GLU A 493 -18.79 -61.01 8.25
N ALA A 494 -19.94 -61.22 7.61
CA ALA A 494 -21.25 -60.57 7.69
C ALA A 494 -22.25 -61.20 8.69
N GLU A 495 -23.35 -60.47 9.00
CA GLU A 495 -24.79 -60.86 8.86
C GLU A 495 -25.68 -59.87 9.69
N ASN A 496 -26.53 -59.03 9.06
CA ASN A 496 -27.94 -59.22 8.63
C ASN A 496 -29.01 -59.01 9.73
N THR A 497 -29.95 -58.06 9.55
CA THR A 497 -31.42 -58.30 9.47
C THR A 497 -32.30 -57.02 9.44
N MET A 498 -33.05 -56.87 8.33
CA MET A 498 -34.50 -56.54 8.16
C MET A 498 -35.12 -55.16 8.53
N GLU A 499 -35.31 -54.31 7.49
CA GLU A 499 -36.55 -53.78 6.82
C GLU A 499 -37.95 -53.73 7.52
N PRO A 500 -39.01 -53.03 7.00
CA PRO A 500 -39.17 -52.03 5.89
C PRO A 500 -40.26 -50.91 6.10
N GLU A 501 -40.56 -50.13 5.02
CA GLU A 501 -41.82 -49.43 4.57
C GLU A 501 -41.56 -47.97 4.13
N VAL A 502 -41.69 -47.46 2.89
CA VAL A 502 -42.46 -47.65 1.61
C VAL A 502 -43.75 -46.81 1.48
N ALA A 503 -43.82 -46.11 0.33
CA ALA A 503 -44.96 -45.49 -0.39
C ALA A 503 -45.40 -44.05 0.02
N ALA A 504 -45.79 -43.15 -0.87
CA ALA A 504 -46.32 -43.29 -2.23
C ALA A 504 -46.11 -42.02 -3.11
N GLU A 505 -46.09 -42.24 -4.43
CA GLU A 505 -46.27 -41.26 -5.52
C GLU A 505 -47.69 -40.66 -5.53
N GLU A 506 -47.85 -39.47 -6.13
CA GLU A 506 -48.89 -39.26 -7.15
C GLU A 506 -48.63 -38.04 -8.05
N THR A 507 -49.10 -38.17 -9.28
CA THR A 507 -48.87 -37.40 -10.51
C THR A 507 -49.98 -36.38 -10.84
N VAL A 508 -49.76 -35.60 -11.92
CA VAL A 508 -50.72 -35.01 -12.90
C VAL A 508 -50.86 -33.48 -12.91
N ALA A 509 -50.72 -32.91 -14.13
CA ALA A 509 -50.82 -31.50 -14.57
C ALA A 509 -52.28 -31.12 -14.96
N PRO A 510 -52.61 -30.09 -15.80
CA PRO A 510 -52.09 -28.71 -16.02
C PRO A 510 -53.24 -27.64 -15.99
N VAL A 511 -52.96 -26.42 -16.52
CA VAL A 511 -53.88 -25.42 -17.15
C VAL A 511 -54.26 -24.18 -16.29
N GLU A 512 -53.82 -22.98 -16.71
CA GLU A 512 -54.69 -21.95 -17.32
C GLU A 512 -53.89 -20.77 -17.92
N GLU A 513 -54.27 -20.42 -19.15
CA GLU A 513 -53.90 -19.24 -19.91
C GLU A 513 -54.57 -17.98 -19.34
N VAL A 514 -53.91 -16.82 -19.44
CA VAL A 514 -54.62 -15.57 -19.75
C VAL A 514 -53.85 -14.82 -20.84
N VAL A 515 -54.48 -14.77 -22.00
CA VAL A 515 -54.20 -13.89 -23.13
C VAL A 515 -54.74 -12.50 -22.81
N VAL A 516 -53.96 -11.45 -23.08
CA VAL A 516 -54.50 -10.16 -23.55
C VAL A 516 -53.58 -9.64 -24.66
N GLU A 517 -54.02 -9.85 -25.90
CA GLU A 517 -53.61 -9.07 -27.07
C GLU A 517 -54.45 -7.79 -27.11
N GLU A 518 -53.82 -6.65 -27.38
CA GLU A 518 -54.48 -5.56 -28.12
C GLU A 518 -53.54 -5.03 -29.20
N ASN A 519 -54.00 -5.17 -30.44
CA ASN A 519 -53.44 -4.63 -31.68
C ASN A 519 -53.68 -3.11 -31.77
N VAL A 520 -52.71 -2.36 -32.29
CA VAL A 520 -52.97 -1.26 -33.24
C VAL A 520 -51.84 -1.19 -34.28
N GLU A 521 -52.22 -1.38 -35.54
CA GLU A 521 -51.39 -1.21 -36.74
C GLU A 521 -51.16 0.27 -37.10
N ALA A 522 -50.06 0.48 -37.84
CA ALA A 522 -49.86 1.46 -38.92
C ALA A 522 -49.69 2.95 -38.58
N GLU A 523 -48.46 3.44 -38.79
CA GLU A 523 -48.21 4.61 -39.64
C GLU A 523 -46.81 4.47 -40.30
N ILE A 524 -46.82 4.38 -41.64
CA ILE A 524 -45.67 4.44 -42.54
C ILE A 524 -45.61 5.87 -43.09
N GLU A 525 -44.40 6.34 -43.41
CA GLU A 525 -44.06 7.51 -44.27
C GLU A 525 -43.48 8.74 -43.55
N SER A 526 -42.19 8.68 -43.23
CA SER A 526 -41.24 9.67 -43.77
C SER A 526 -39.79 9.26 -43.49
N ALA A 527 -39.12 8.68 -44.49
CA ALA A 527 -37.65 8.72 -44.65
C ALA A 527 -37.22 7.81 -45.81
N LYS A 528 -37.68 8.13 -47.03
CA LYS A 528 -37.06 7.63 -48.26
C LYS A 528 -36.80 8.82 -49.17
N GLU A 529 -35.78 9.60 -48.82
CA GLU A 529 -35.06 10.44 -49.78
C GLU A 529 -33.76 10.92 -49.11
N LYS A 530 -32.76 10.04 -49.10
CA LYS A 530 -31.31 10.32 -49.06
C LYS A 530 -30.55 9.00 -49.10
N THR A 531 -30.73 8.29 -50.21
CA THR A 531 -29.80 7.28 -50.70
C THR A 531 -29.02 7.93 -51.83
N LYS A 532 -27.73 7.56 -51.98
CA LYS A 532 -26.73 8.04 -52.98
C LYS A 532 -25.86 9.23 -52.56
N VAL A 533 -25.08 9.08 -51.49
CA VAL A 533 -23.64 9.43 -51.50
C VAL A 533 -22.98 8.57 -50.42
N GLU A 534 -22.79 7.28 -50.66
CA GLU A 534 -21.92 6.39 -49.84
C GLU A 534 -21.87 4.99 -50.51
N GLU A 535 -21.57 4.97 -51.81
CA GLU A 535 -21.17 3.76 -52.54
C GLU A 535 -19.78 4.03 -53.11
N GLU A 536 -18.81 4.20 -52.23
CA GLU A 536 -17.38 4.01 -52.49
C GLU A 536 -16.69 4.03 -51.12
N ILE A 537 -15.86 3.02 -50.83
CA ILE A 537 -15.16 2.74 -49.57
C ILE A 537 -15.96 1.91 -48.53
N VAL A 538 -16.33 0.66 -48.86
CA VAL A 538 -16.29 -0.45 -47.89
C VAL A 538 -15.97 -1.75 -48.63
N GLU A 539 -14.68 -2.06 -48.76
CA GLU A 539 -14.23 -3.45 -48.88
C GLU A 539 -13.09 -3.60 -47.86
N ILE A 540 -13.10 -4.74 -47.14
CA ILE A 540 -12.23 -5.13 -46.02
C ILE A 540 -12.79 -4.78 -44.61
N THR A 541 -13.77 -5.56 -44.12
CA THR A 541 -13.58 -6.66 -43.15
C THR A 541 -14.94 -7.23 -42.76
N LYS A 542 -15.19 -8.51 -43.10
CA LYS A 542 -16.29 -9.30 -42.54
C LYS A 542 -15.86 -9.74 -41.13
N GLU A 543 -16.60 -9.38 -40.09
CA GLU A 543 -16.48 -10.01 -38.77
C GLU A 543 -17.23 -11.34 -38.76
N GLU A 544 -16.53 -12.41 -38.37
CA GLU A 544 -17.12 -13.72 -38.08
C GLU A 544 -17.79 -13.71 -36.69
N PRO A 545 -18.84 -14.53 -36.47
CA PRO A 545 -19.51 -14.60 -35.17
C PRO A 545 -18.58 -15.21 -34.11
N LYS A 546 -18.43 -14.54 -32.96
CA LYS A 546 -17.64 -15.01 -31.80
C LYS A 546 -18.14 -16.38 -31.34
N LYS A 547 -17.23 -17.38 -31.32
CA LYS A 547 -17.47 -18.73 -30.77
C LYS A 547 -17.67 -18.66 -29.25
N THR A 548 -18.79 -19.17 -28.76
CA THR A 548 -19.02 -19.40 -27.33
C THR A 548 -18.17 -20.60 -26.89
N VAL A 549 -17.12 -20.36 -26.09
CA VAL A 549 -16.26 -21.41 -25.54
C VAL A 549 -16.90 -21.97 -24.27
N VAL A 550 -17.19 -23.27 -24.25
CA VAL A 550 -17.74 -23.97 -23.07
C VAL A 550 -16.56 -24.44 -22.21
N ILE A 551 -16.45 -23.94 -20.98
CA ILE A 551 -15.37 -24.28 -20.05
C ILE A 551 -15.81 -25.42 -19.12
N PRO A 552 -15.08 -26.55 -19.02
CA PRO A 552 -15.40 -27.65 -18.10
C PRO A 552 -15.20 -27.24 -16.62
N GLU A 553 -16.10 -27.65 -15.72
CA GLU A 553 -16.15 -27.20 -14.32
C GLU A 553 -14.95 -27.58 -13.43
N ASN A 554 -14.04 -28.46 -13.87
CA ASN A 554 -12.92 -28.99 -13.07
C ASN A 554 -11.52 -28.80 -13.70
N LYS A 555 -11.33 -27.82 -14.58
CA LYS A 555 -10.04 -27.55 -15.24
C LYS A 555 -9.22 -26.52 -14.46
N SER A 556 -7.94 -26.78 -14.19
CA SER A 556 -7.05 -25.80 -13.54
C SER A 556 -6.66 -24.68 -14.50
N TYR A 557 -6.34 -23.48 -14.00
CA TYR A 557 -5.98 -22.33 -14.86
C TYR A 557 -4.76 -22.62 -15.73
N GLU A 558 -3.81 -23.40 -15.21
CA GLU A 558 -2.59 -23.84 -15.90
C GLU A 558 -2.89 -24.69 -17.14
N GLU A 559 -4.02 -25.39 -17.14
CA GLU A 559 -4.45 -26.29 -18.22
C GLU A 559 -5.36 -25.59 -19.24
N MET A 560 -5.86 -24.38 -18.92
CA MET A 560 -6.76 -23.63 -19.79
C MET A 560 -6.05 -23.05 -21.01
N THR A 561 -6.75 -22.92 -22.14
CA THR A 561 -6.22 -22.20 -23.32
C THR A 561 -6.25 -20.69 -23.09
N VAL A 562 -5.56 -19.94 -23.95
CA VAL A 562 -5.58 -18.46 -23.92
C VAL A 562 -7.01 -17.93 -24.03
N GLU A 563 -7.83 -18.49 -24.92
CA GLU A 563 -9.21 -18.08 -25.13
C GLU A 563 -10.10 -18.42 -23.92
N GLU A 564 -9.91 -19.60 -23.32
CA GLU A 564 -10.61 -20.00 -22.08
C GLU A 564 -10.26 -19.04 -20.93
N LEU A 565 -8.98 -18.70 -20.75
CA LEU A 565 -8.53 -17.77 -19.71
C LEU A 565 -9.07 -16.35 -19.94
N GLN A 566 -9.10 -15.87 -21.19
CA GLN A 566 -9.68 -14.58 -21.54
C GLN A 566 -11.17 -14.51 -21.16
N GLN A 567 -11.94 -15.56 -21.43
CA GLN A 567 -13.36 -15.63 -21.03
C GLN A 567 -13.55 -15.71 -19.51
N VAL A 568 -12.70 -16.49 -18.81
CA VAL A 568 -12.71 -16.55 -17.34
C VAL A 568 -12.47 -15.17 -16.72
N ILE A 569 -11.48 -14.44 -17.23
CA ILE A 569 -11.13 -13.10 -16.75
C ILE A 569 -12.29 -12.13 -16.99
N LEU A 570 -12.87 -12.11 -18.20
CA LEU A 570 -14.03 -11.25 -18.49
C LEU A 570 -15.25 -11.58 -17.62
N GLY A 571 -15.51 -12.87 -17.38
CA GLY A 571 -16.58 -13.31 -16.48
C GLY A 571 -16.35 -12.88 -15.03
N LYS A 572 -15.11 -12.94 -14.54
CA LYS A 572 -14.73 -12.45 -13.20
C LYS A 572 -14.81 -10.92 -13.11
N MET A 573 -14.38 -10.20 -14.15
CA MET A 573 -14.53 -8.74 -14.22
C MET A 573 -16.00 -8.33 -14.18
N ALA A 574 -16.87 -8.99 -14.95
CA ALA A 574 -18.30 -8.70 -14.99
C ALA A 574 -19.00 -8.91 -13.64
N LYS A 575 -18.55 -9.88 -12.84
CA LYS A 575 -19.04 -10.08 -11.46
C LYS A 575 -18.64 -8.93 -10.51
N ASN A 576 -17.54 -8.24 -10.79
CA ASN A 576 -17.01 -7.15 -9.97
C ASN A 576 -17.41 -5.76 -10.49
N GLY A 577 -18.14 -5.66 -11.60
CA GLY A 577 -18.65 -4.40 -12.16
C GLY A 577 -18.82 -4.43 -13.68
N PRO A 578 -19.30 -3.33 -14.30
CA PRO A 578 -19.46 -3.26 -15.74
C PRO A 578 -18.10 -3.33 -16.46
N VAL A 579 -17.99 -4.23 -17.43
CA VAL A 579 -16.80 -4.37 -18.27
C VAL A 579 -16.89 -3.36 -19.42
N THR A 580 -15.89 -2.48 -19.53
CA THR A 580 -15.82 -1.49 -20.62
C THR A 580 -15.14 -2.09 -21.85
N GLU A 581 -15.39 -1.53 -23.05
CA GLU A 581 -14.74 -1.96 -24.30
C GLU A 581 -13.20 -1.94 -24.22
N TYR A 582 -12.64 -0.99 -23.46
CA TYR A 582 -11.19 -0.93 -23.22
C TYR A 582 -10.69 -2.12 -22.38
N MET A 583 -11.45 -2.54 -21.38
CA MET A 583 -11.13 -3.70 -20.55
C MET A 583 -11.24 -4.98 -21.37
N GLU A 584 -12.28 -5.11 -22.20
CA GLU A 584 -12.39 -6.24 -23.13
C GLU A 584 -11.21 -6.32 -24.08
N LYS A 585 -10.84 -5.18 -24.69
CA LYS A 585 -9.69 -5.09 -25.58
C LYS A 585 -8.39 -5.49 -24.88
N THR A 586 -8.17 -5.04 -23.65
CA THR A 586 -6.97 -5.38 -22.86
C THR A 586 -6.86 -6.88 -22.58
N VAL A 587 -8.00 -7.55 -22.34
CA VAL A 587 -8.02 -9.00 -22.13
C VAL A 587 -7.75 -9.74 -23.44
N TYR A 588 -8.39 -9.36 -24.54
CA TYR A 588 -8.21 -10.03 -25.84
C TYR A 588 -6.85 -9.78 -26.49
N GLU A 589 -6.20 -8.64 -26.22
CA GLU A 589 -4.86 -8.34 -26.73
C GLU A 589 -3.75 -9.10 -25.98
N ASN A 590 -4.04 -9.60 -24.77
CA ASN A 590 -3.10 -10.44 -24.03
C ASN A 590 -3.17 -11.89 -24.52
N ASN A 591 -2.20 -12.28 -25.32
CA ASN A 591 -2.06 -13.64 -25.86
C ASN A 591 -1.02 -14.49 -25.11
N HIS A 592 -0.50 -14.01 -23.97
CA HIS A 592 0.51 -14.73 -23.19
C HIS A 592 -0.15 -15.58 -22.11
N HIS A 593 -0.13 -16.90 -22.29
CA HIS A 593 -0.75 -17.87 -21.38
C HIS A 593 -0.37 -17.67 -19.90
N GLY A 594 0.92 -17.60 -19.56
CA GLY A 594 1.36 -17.38 -18.17
C GLY A 594 0.90 -16.04 -17.57
N SER A 595 0.77 -15.00 -18.41
CA SER A 595 0.23 -13.70 -17.98
C SER A 595 -1.25 -13.81 -17.66
N LEU A 596 -2.03 -14.48 -18.51
CA LEU A 596 -3.46 -14.72 -18.30
C LEU A 596 -3.73 -15.65 -17.11
N VAL A 597 -2.89 -16.67 -16.87
CA VAL A 597 -3.00 -17.53 -15.68
C VAL A 597 -2.82 -16.70 -14.40
N ASN A 598 -1.77 -15.87 -14.35
CA ASN A 598 -1.53 -15.00 -13.20
C ASN A 598 -2.66 -13.99 -13.00
N TRP A 599 -3.22 -13.47 -14.09
CA TRP A 599 -4.35 -12.54 -14.05
C TRP A 599 -5.64 -13.22 -13.58
N ALA A 600 -5.94 -14.43 -14.05
CA ALA A 600 -7.09 -15.20 -13.59
C ALA A 600 -7.01 -15.54 -12.09
N LYS A 601 -5.79 -15.79 -11.58
CA LYS A 601 -5.50 -16.01 -10.14
C LYS A 601 -5.53 -14.75 -9.29
N SER A 602 -5.39 -13.56 -9.88
CA SER A 602 -5.36 -12.29 -9.12
C SER A 602 -6.75 -11.77 -8.75
N PHE A 603 -7.81 -12.34 -9.32
CA PHE A 603 -9.20 -12.15 -8.91
C PHE A 603 -9.59 -13.22 -7.89
#